data_AF-A0A815T0R4-F1
#
_entry.id   AF-A0A815T0R4-F1
#
_cell.length_a   1.000
_cell.length_b   1.000
_cell.length_c   1.000
_cell.angle_alpha   90.00
_cell.angle_beta   90.00
_cell.angle_gamma   90.00
#
_symmetry.space_group_name_H-M   'P 1'
#
loop_
_entity.id
_entity.type
_entity.pdbx_description
1 polymer ?
#
loop_
_entity_poly.entity_id
_entity_poly.type
_entity_poly.pdbx_seq_one_letter_code
_entity_poly.pdbx_strand_id
1 'polypeptide(L)'
;GTQLLANPISTTSTCGSSYPGYFNGTLPTTAGSMTTGNVCFYTGVSCGYSLSPISVINCNGYYVFYLIPTSSTSYRYCTTN
;
A
#
# COMPACT_ATOMS: atom_id res chain seq x y z
N GLY A 1 -14.03 4.84 2.37
CA GLY A 1 -13.01 5.39 3.28
C GLY A 1 -11.70 4.87 2.76
N THR A 2 -10.81 5.75 2.33
CA THR A 2 -9.74 5.40 1.40
C THR A 2 -8.74 4.43 2.04
N GLN A 3 -8.54 3.26 1.42
CA GLN A 3 -7.57 2.25 1.85
C GLN A 3 -6.48 2.08 0.79
N LEU A 4 -5.29 1.60 1.16
CA LEU A 4 -4.34 1.14 0.17
C LEU A 4 -4.94 -0.04 -0.61
N LEU A 5 -4.67 -0.08 -1.91
CA LEU A 5 -5.02 -1.24 -2.72
C LEU A 5 -4.33 -2.48 -2.13
N ALA A 6 -5.09 -3.47 -1.68
CA ALA A 6 -4.55 -4.71 -1.09
C ALA A 6 -4.30 -5.82 -2.13
N ASN A 7 -4.75 -5.62 -3.37
CA ASN A 7 -4.54 -6.57 -4.47
C ASN A 7 -3.29 -6.22 -5.27
N PRO A 8 -2.55 -7.21 -5.79
CA PRO A 8 -1.38 -6.95 -6.63
C PRO A 8 -1.71 -6.12 -7.87
N ILE A 9 -0.89 -5.11 -8.11
CA ILE A 9 -0.91 -4.31 -9.35
C ILE A 9 -0.04 -5.01 -10.39
N SER A 10 -0.55 -5.13 -11.62
CA SER A 10 0.13 -5.79 -12.74
C SER A 10 0.49 -4.84 -13.89
N THR A 11 0.31 -3.53 -13.71
CA THR A 11 0.58 -2.52 -14.74
C THR A 11 1.33 -1.32 -14.16
N THR A 12 2.26 -0.76 -14.94
CA THR A 12 2.95 0.50 -14.61
C THR A 12 2.08 1.70 -14.96
N SER A 13 2.49 2.90 -14.54
CA SER A 13 1.82 4.16 -14.92
C SER A 13 0.36 4.28 -14.44
N THR A 14 0.00 3.57 -13.36
CA THR A 14 -1.30 3.70 -12.69
C THR A 14 -1.17 4.51 -11.40
N CYS A 15 -2.29 4.94 -10.84
CA CYS A 15 -2.32 5.70 -9.57
C CYS A 15 -1.45 6.98 -9.61
N GLY A 16 -1.27 7.56 -10.80
CA GLY A 16 -0.47 8.77 -11.02
C GLY A 16 1.04 8.58 -10.79
N SER A 17 1.57 7.38 -11.04
CA SER A 17 2.96 6.99 -10.76
C SER A 17 3.51 6.01 -11.79
N SER A 18 4.78 6.12 -12.16
CA SER A 18 5.46 5.12 -13.00
C SER A 18 5.53 3.76 -12.30
N TYR A 19 5.78 3.77 -10.98
CA TYR A 19 5.84 2.59 -10.13
C TYR A 19 4.76 2.69 -9.04
N PRO A 20 3.57 2.11 -9.28
CA PRO A 20 2.49 2.12 -8.32
C PRO A 20 2.72 1.07 -7.22
N GLY A 21 2.45 1.46 -5.98
CA GLY A 21 2.60 0.64 -4.79
C GLY A 21 1.27 0.11 -4.26
N TYR A 22 1.19 -1.18 -3.93
CA TYR A 22 0.03 -1.80 -3.27
C TYR A 22 0.42 -2.34 -1.90
N PHE A 23 -0.54 -2.38 -0.97
CA PHE A 23 -0.33 -2.99 0.34
C PHE A 23 -0.21 -4.50 0.17
N ASN A 24 0.92 -5.04 0.60
CA ASN A 24 1.19 -6.46 0.62
C ASN A 24 1.23 -6.91 2.09
N GLY A 25 0.04 -7.10 2.64
CA GLY A 25 -0.19 -7.49 4.01
C GLY A 25 -1.67 -7.72 4.26
N THR A 26 -2.00 -8.19 5.46
CA THR A 26 -3.38 -8.45 5.85
C THR A 26 -3.95 -7.24 6.56
N LEU A 27 -5.12 -6.75 6.11
CA LEU A 27 -5.83 -5.69 6.81
C LEU A 27 -6.42 -6.20 8.13
N PRO A 28 -6.35 -5.43 9.23
CA PRO A 28 -6.95 -5.82 10.50
C PRO A 28 -8.48 -5.88 10.36
N THR A 29 -9.10 -6.95 10.83
CA THR A 29 -10.56 -7.13 10.77
C THR A 29 -11.28 -6.60 12.02
N THR A 30 -10.61 -6.63 13.16
CA THR A 30 -11.14 -6.13 14.45
C THR A 30 -10.85 -4.64 14.60
N ALA A 31 -11.86 -3.84 14.92
CA ALA A 31 -11.66 -2.42 15.26
C ALA A 31 -10.68 -2.27 16.43
N GLY A 32 -9.74 -1.32 16.31
CA GLY A 32 -8.67 -1.07 17.27
C GLY A 32 -7.46 -2.00 17.13
N SER A 33 -7.52 -3.06 16.31
CA SER A 33 -6.35 -3.90 16.06
C SER A 33 -5.45 -3.31 14.97
N MET A 34 -4.16 -3.56 15.12
CA MET A 34 -3.11 -3.11 14.21
C MET A 34 -2.39 -4.31 13.61
N THR A 35 -2.08 -4.23 12.32
CA THR A 35 -1.17 -5.17 11.65
C THR A 35 -0.03 -4.40 10.99
N THR A 36 1.07 -5.10 10.73
CA THR A 36 2.22 -4.59 10.00
C THR A 36 2.34 -5.36 8.70
N GLY A 37 2.72 -4.66 7.63
CA GLY A 37 3.00 -5.26 6.32
C GLY A 37 4.08 -4.48 5.59
N ASN A 38 4.15 -4.68 4.28
CA ASN A 38 4.97 -3.88 3.39
C ASN A 38 4.14 -3.31 2.24
N VAL A 39 4.70 -2.34 1.53
CA VAL A 39 4.19 -1.89 0.24
C VAL A 39 5.06 -2.44 -0.85
N CYS A 40 4.42 -3.09 -1.82
CA CYS A 40 5.06 -3.61 -2.99
C CYS A 40 4.86 -2.67 -4.17
N PHE A 41 5.94 -2.20 -4.78
CA PHE A 41 5.92 -1.35 -5.97
C PHE A 41 6.15 -2.18 -7.23
N TYR A 42 5.20 -2.10 -8.16
CA TYR A 42 5.27 -2.80 -9.44
C TYR A 42 6.17 -2.04 -10.42
N THR A 43 7.16 -2.74 -10.99
CA THR A 43 8.14 -2.14 -11.91
C THR A 43 8.09 -2.72 -13.34
N GLY A 44 7.00 -3.40 -13.71
CA GLY A 44 6.79 -3.94 -15.07
C GLY A 44 6.87 -5.46 -15.19
N VAL A 45 7.31 -6.16 -14.14
CA VAL A 45 7.34 -7.64 -14.12
C VAL A 45 6.64 -8.17 -12.89
N SER A 46 7.06 -7.72 -11.71
CA SER A 46 6.57 -8.17 -10.42
C SER A 46 6.80 -7.09 -9.35
N CYS A 47 6.80 -7.52 -8.08
CA CYS A 47 7.23 -6.70 -6.95
C CYS A 47 8.71 -6.35 -7.02
N GLY A 48 9.07 -5.31 -7.78
CA GLY A 48 10.47 -4.93 -8.00
C GLY A 48 11.09 -4.19 -6.81
N TYR A 49 10.26 -3.55 -5.99
CA TYR A 49 10.71 -2.83 -4.80
C TYR A 49 9.69 -2.98 -3.68
N SER A 50 10.17 -3.27 -2.47
CA SER A 50 9.33 -3.39 -1.28
C SER A 50 9.75 -2.38 -0.23
N LEU A 51 8.77 -1.74 0.38
CA LEU A 51 8.96 -0.72 1.40
C LEU A 51 8.31 -1.17 2.70
N SER A 52 9.11 -1.28 3.75
CA SER A 52 8.72 -1.90 5.02
C SER A 52 9.49 -1.30 6.21
N PRO A 53 8.94 -1.35 7.43
CA PRO A 53 7.57 -1.73 7.74
C PRO A 53 6.57 -0.59 7.50
N ILE A 54 5.33 -0.92 7.16
CA ILE A 54 4.19 -0.01 7.32
C ILE A 54 3.16 -0.64 8.23
N SER A 55 2.46 0.17 9.01
CA SER A 55 1.45 -0.28 9.96
C SER A 55 0.07 0.22 9.55
N VAL A 56 -0.95 -0.57 9.83
CA VAL A 56 -2.35 -0.23 9.56
C VAL A 56 -3.20 -0.56 10.77
N ILE A 57 -4.08 0.35 11.16
CA ILE A 57 -5.07 0.16 12.22
C ILE A 57 -6.48 0.25 11.64
N ASN A 58 -7.38 -0.62 12.12
CA ASN A 58 -8.80 -0.58 11.77
C ASN A 58 -9.53 0.37 12.73
N CYS A 59 -10.11 1.44 12.21
CA CYS A 59 -10.81 2.46 12.99
C CYS A 59 -12.33 2.34 12.90
N ASN A 60 -12.86 1.14 12.62
CA ASN A 60 -14.28 0.84 12.48
C ASN A 60 -14.95 1.59 11.31
N GLY A 61 -14.72 1.12 10.08
CA GLY A 61 -15.28 1.68 8.84
C GLY A 61 -14.26 2.39 7.94
N TYR A 62 -13.02 2.55 8.41
CA TYR A 62 -11.88 3.01 7.63
C TYR A 62 -10.57 2.49 8.24
N TYR A 63 -9.50 2.59 7.45
CA TYR A 63 -8.15 2.21 7.84
C TYR A 63 -7.26 3.43 7.91
N VAL A 64 -6.39 3.49 8.92
CA VAL A 64 -5.32 4.50 8.99
C VAL A 64 -4.00 3.80 8.80
N PHE A 65 -3.24 4.24 7.81
CA PHE A 65 -1.92 3.70 7.49
C PHE A 65 -0.83 4.64 8.00
N TYR A 66 0.16 4.08 8.69
CA TYR A 66 1.42 4.75 8.97
C TYR A 66 2.40 4.47 7.84
N LEU A 67 2.48 5.41 6.89
CA LEU A 67 3.30 5.32 5.69
C LEU A 67 4.70 5.87 5.95
N ILE A 68 5.69 5.31 5.27
CA ILE A 68 7.06 5.83 5.26
C ILE A 68 7.36 6.56 3.94
N PRO A 69 8.32 7.50 3.92
CA PRO A 69 8.67 8.19 2.68
C PRO A 69 9.11 7.20 1.59
N THR A 70 8.68 7.45 0.35
CA THR A 70 9.18 6.68 -0.78
C THR A 70 10.59 7.14 -1.17
N SER A 71 11.36 6.24 -1.79
CA SER A 71 12.74 6.52 -2.19
C SER A 71 12.87 7.52 -3.34
N SER A 72 11.81 7.72 -4.14
CA SER A 72 11.78 8.69 -5.23
C SER A 72 10.35 9.12 -5.59
N THR A 73 10.23 10.19 -6.38
CA THR A 73 8.95 10.72 -6.87
C THR A 73 8.21 9.77 -7.80
N SER A 74 8.89 8.78 -8.38
CA SER A 74 8.31 7.80 -9.30
C SER A 74 7.67 6.61 -8.60
N TYR A 75 7.77 6.53 -7.27
CA TYR A 75 7.10 5.54 -6.43
C TYR A 75 5.97 6.22 -5.64
N ARG A 76 4.73 5.76 -5.80
CA ARG A 76 3.58 6.30 -5.07
C ARG A 76 2.65 5.20 -4.60
N TYR A 77 2.02 5.42 -3.46
CA TYR A 77 1.03 4.53 -2.88
C TYR A 77 -0.28 4.59 -3.68
N CYS A 78 -0.81 3.43 -4.06
CA CYS A 78 -2.10 3.32 -4.72
C CYS A 78 -3.22 3.09 -3.71
N THR A 79 -4.32 3.81 -3.87
CA THR A 79 -5.48 3.78 -2.97
C THR A 79 -6.76 3.41 -3.70
N THR A 80 -7.71 2.79 -3.01
CA THR A 80 -9.10 2.61 -3.46
C THR A 80 -10.04 3.53 -2.69
N ASN A 81 -11.15 3.91 -3.31
CA ASN A 81 -12.23 4.65 -2.63
C ASN A 81 -13.11 3.74 -1.77
#